data_AF-A0A1U7JHB6-F1
#
_entry.id   AF-A0A1U7JHB6-F1
#
_cell.length_a   1.000
_cell.length_b   1.000
_cell.length_c   1.000
_cell.angle_alpha   90.00
_cell.angle_beta   90.00
_cell.angle_gamma   90.00
#
_symmetry.space_group_name_H-M   'P 1'
#
loop_
_entity.id
_entity.type
_entity.pdbx_description
1 polymer ?
#
loop_
_entity_poly.entity_id
_entity_poly.type
_entity_poly.pdbx_seq_one_letter_code
_entity_poly.pdbx_strand_id
1 'polypeptide(L)' 'MSSIPFLQDELRQKLVELRLEHRDLDSAIHALMETGRSDMLQLQRLKKKKLQLKDKIKHLEAQLRPDIIA' A
#
# COMPACT_ATOMS: atom_id res chain seq x y z
N MET A 1 33.20 -0.85 -0.06
CA MET A 1 32.10 -1.70 0.41
C MET A 1 30.83 -0.88 0.37
N SER A 2 30.09 -0.94 -0.74
CA SER A 2 28.84 -0.20 -0.92
C SER A 2 27.68 -1.19 -0.89
N SER A 3 27.21 -1.58 0.29
CA SER A 3 26.08 -2.52 0.50
C SER A 3 24.69 -1.90 0.24
N ILE A 4 24.62 -0.77 -0.46
CA ILE A 4 23.39 0.00 -0.66
C ILE A 4 22.43 -0.59 -1.74
N PRO A 5 22.88 -1.26 -2.84
CA PRO A 5 21.98 -1.66 -3.92
C PRO A 5 20.90 -2.67 -3.50
N PHE A 6 21.26 -3.67 -2.69
CA PHE A 6 20.37 -4.77 -2.33
C PHE A 6 19.17 -4.30 -1.51
N LEU A 7 19.38 -3.36 -0.58
CA LEU A 7 18.33 -2.80 0.25
C LEU A 7 17.33 -1.97 -0.57
N GLN A 8 17.80 -1.27 -1.60
CA GLN A 8 16.93 -0.49 -2.48
C GLN A 8 16.03 -1.41 -3.32
N ASP A 9 16.55 -2.54 -3.78
CA ASP A 9 15.78 -3.55 -4.53
C ASP A 9 14.74 -4.23 -3.64
N GLU A 10 15.07 -4.58 -2.40
CA GLU A 10 14.12 -5.10 -1.41
C GLU A 10 12.99 -4.10 -1.11
N LEU A 11 13.33 -2.81 -0.91
CA LEU A 11 12.34 -1.76 -0.69
C LEU A 11 11.42 -1.57 -1.92
N ARG A 12 11.96 -1.69 -3.14
CA ARG A 12 11.18 -1.64 -4.38
C ARG A 12 10.25 -2.84 -4.51
N GLN A 13 10.71 -4.05 -4.21
CA GLN A 13 9.86 -5.23 -4.18
C GLN A 13 8.74 -5.07 -3.16
N LYS A 14 9.05 -4.60 -1.95
CA LYS A 14 8.06 -4.34 -0.91
C LYS A 14 7.03 -3.30 -1.33
N LEU A 15 7.46 -2.25 -2.03
CA LEU A 15 6.56 -1.24 -2.57
C LEU A 15 5.58 -1.84 -3.59
N VAL A 16 6.04 -2.74 -4.46
CA VAL A 16 5.19 -3.45 -5.43
C VAL A 16 4.16 -4.32 -4.72
N GLU A 17 4.58 -5.10 -3.72
CA GLU A 17 3.68 -5.93 -2.91
C GLU A 17 2.58 -5.09 -2.24
N LEU A 18 2.95 -3.99 -1.58
CA LEU A 18 1.99 -3.14 -0.89
C LEU A 18 1.01 -2.45 -1.85
N ARG A 19 1.47 -2.07 -3.05
CA ARG A 19 0.60 -1.50 -4.09
C ARG A 19 -0.39 -2.53 -4.62
N LEU A 20 0.03 -3.78 -4.78
CA LEU A 20 -0.85 -4.88 -5.16
C LEU A 20 -1.91 -5.11 -4.09
N GLU A 21 -1.49 -5.27 -2.83
CA GLU A 21 -2.39 -5.46 -1.69
C GLU A 21 -3.39 -4.30 -1.55
N HIS A 22 -2.94 -3.06 -1.76
CA HIS A 22 -3.82 -1.89 -1.76
C HIS A 22 -4.88 -1.94 -2.87
N ARG A 23 -4.51 -2.40 -4.08
CA ARG A 23 -5.45 -2.55 -5.21
C ARG A 23 -6.47 -3.66 -4.96
N ASP A 24 -6.04 -4.75 -4.35
CA ASP A 24 -6.90 -5.87 -4.02
C ASP A 24 -7.91 -5.48 -2.92
N LEU A 25 -7.46 -4.73 -1.90
CA LEU A 25 -8.36 -4.15 -0.91
C LEU A 25 -9.38 -3.19 -1.54
N ASP A 26 -8.99 -2.42 -2.55
CA ASP A 26 -9.91 -1.53 -3.24
C ASP A 26 -11.01 -2.31 -3.97
N SER A 27 -10.61 -3.36 -4.69
CA SER A 27 -11.54 -4.25 -5.40
C SER A 27 -12.50 -4.94 -4.43
N ALA A 28 -12.00 -5.39 -3.27
CA ALA A 28 -12.83 -5.98 -2.22
C ALA A 28 -13.83 -4.98 -1.62
N ILE A 29 -13.42 -3.72 -1.43
CA ILE A 29 -14.31 -2.64 -0.97
C ILE A 29 -15.41 -2.39 -2.00
N HIS A 30 -15.07 -2.32 -3.29
CA HIS A 30 -16.04 -2.12 -4.36
C HIS A 30 -17.08 -3.26 -4.42
N ALA A 31 -16.63 -4.52 -4.41
CA ALA A 31 -17.53 -5.67 -4.40
C ALA A 31 -18.44 -5.70 -3.15
N LEU A 32 -17.92 -5.32 -1.98
CA LEU A 32 -18.71 -5.25 -0.75
C LEU A 32 -19.75 -4.10 -0.78
N MET A 33 -19.45 -3.01 -1.50
CA MET A 33 -20.41 -1.92 -1.69
C MET A 33 -21.52 -2.30 -2.68
N GLU A 34 -21.20 -3.03 -3.75
CA GLU A 34 -22.16 -3.47 -4.77
C GLU A 34 -23.17 -4.52 -4.26
N THR A 35 -22.77 -5.35 -3.31
CA THR A 35 -23.63 -6.40 -2.74
C THR A 35 -24.78 -5.88 -1.87
N GLY A 36 -24.83 -4.58 -1.56
CA GLY A 36 -25.98 -3.89 -0.94
C GLY A 36 -26.33 -4.27 0.50
N ARG A 37 -25.88 -5.42 0.98
CA ARG A 37 -25.84 -5.82 2.41
C ARG A 37 -24.52 -5.35 3.02
N SER A 38 -24.27 -4.05 2.95
CA SER A 38 -23.00 -3.49 3.40
C SER A 38 -22.88 -3.61 4.91
N ASP A 39 -22.17 -4.65 5.36
CA ASP A 39 -21.63 -4.75 6.70
C ASP A 39 -20.73 -3.51 6.91
N MET A 40 -21.32 -2.47 7.51
CA MET A 40 -20.67 -1.18 7.70
C MET A 40 -19.39 -1.32 8.53
N LEU A 41 -19.35 -2.28 9.46
CA LEU A 41 -18.15 -2.56 10.27
C LEU A 41 -17.05 -3.17 9.41
N GLN A 42 -17.40 -4.14 8.54
CA GLN A 42 -16.45 -4.72 7.60
C GLN A 42 -15.92 -3.67 6.63
N LEU A 43 -16.78 -2.82 6.08
CA LEU A 43 -16.39 -1.73 5.18
C LEU A 43 -15.45 -0.72 5.88
N GLN A 44 -15.76 -0.34 7.13
CA GLN A 44 -14.90 0.53 7.93
C GLN A 44 -13.53 -0.09 8.19
N ARG A 45 -13.48 -1.39 8.53
CA ARG A 45 -12.22 -2.13 8.73
C ARG A 45 -11.38 -2.17 7.45
N LEU A 46 -11.99 -2.46 6.30
CA LEU A 46 -11.29 -2.49 5.01
C LEU A 46 -10.77 -1.11 4.61
N LYS A 47 -11.57 -0.04 4.76
CA LYS A 47 -11.14 1.33 4.50
C LYS A 47 -9.98 1.76 5.41
N LYS A 48 -10.02 1.39 6.69
CA LYS A 48 -8.90 1.65 7.62
C LYS A 48 -7.63 0.93 7.20
N LYS A 49 -7.72 -0.35 6.81
CA LYS A 49 -6.58 -1.11 6.27
C LYS A 49 -6.02 -0.46 5.00
N LYS A 50 -6.89 -0.06 4.06
CA LYS A 50 -6.50 0.63 2.83
C LYS A 50 -5.73 1.92 3.13
N LEU A 51 -6.20 2.73 4.09
CA LEU A 51 -5.50 3.93 4.53
C LEU A 51 -4.10 3.63 5.09
N GLN A 52 -3.98 2.61 5.95
CA GLN A 52 -2.68 2.20 6.51
C GLN A 52 -1.71 1.72 5.43
N LEU A 53 -2.17 0.98 4.41
CA LEU A 53 -1.33 0.58 3.29
C LEU A 53 -0.89 1.80 2.47
N LYS A 54 -1.78 2.74 2.20
CA LYS A 54 -1.44 3.99 1.50
C LYS A 54 -0.36 4.78 2.24
N ASP A 55 -0.44 4.87 3.56
CA ASP A 55 0.56 5.56 4.38
C ASP A 55 1.91 4.84 4.37
N LYS A 56 1.91 3.50 4.45
CA LYS A 56 3.13 2.68 4.29
C LYS A 56 3.78 2.84 2.92
N ILE A 57 2.97 2.83 1.85
CA ILE A 57 3.42 3.06 0.47
C ILE A 57 4.11 4.41 0.37
N LYS A 58 3.48 5.49 0.86
CA LYS A 58 4.07 6.83 0.85
C LYS A 58 5.38 6.89 1.63
N HIS A 59 5.45 6.22 2.78
CA HIS A 59 6.66 6.19 3.59
C HIS A 59 7.82 5.49 2.87
N LEU A 60 7.56 4.34 2.24
CA LEU A 60 8.56 3.62 1.44
C LEU A 60 8.95 4.39 0.18
N GLU A 61 7.99 5.04 -0.50
CA GLU A 61 8.28 5.92 -1.63
C GLU A 61 9.19 7.07 -1.23
N ALA A 62 8.99 7.66 -0.05
CA ALA A 62 9.86 8.71 0.47
C ALA A 62 11.28 8.20 0.75
N GLN A 63 11.41 6.99 1.31
CA GLN A 63 12.71 6.33 1.53
C GLN A 63 13.45 5.97 0.22
N LEU A 64 12.70 5.70 -0.86
CA LEU A 64 13.25 5.42 -2.19
C LEU A 64 13.51 6.67 -3.03
N ARG A 65 12.98 7.84 -2.63
CA ARG A 65 13.14 9.15 -3.31
C ARG A 65 14.19 10.14 -2.72
N PRO A 66 15.14 9.78 -1.82
CA PRO A 66 16.04 10.78 -1.26
C PRO A 66 16.94 11.48 -2.31
N ASP A 67 17.08 10.93 -3.52
CA ASP A 67 17.92 11.47 -4.60
C ASP A 67 17.25 12.50 -5.54
N ILE A 68 15.98 12.89 -5.35
CA ILE A 68 15.26 13.80 -6.28
C ILE A 68 15.14 15.24 -5.74
N ILE A 69 15.67 15.50 -4.54
CA ILE A 69 15.74 16.84 -3.92
C ILE A 69 17.21 17.11 -3.54
N ALA A 70 18.08 17.19 -4.54
CA ALA A 70 19.46 17.68 -4.44
C ALA A 70 19.75 18.58 -5.65
#